data_AF-A0AAE4B552-F1
#
_entry.id   AF-A0AAE4B552-F1
#
_cell.length_a   1.000
_cell.length_b   1.000
_cell.length_c   1.000
_cell.angle_alpha   90.00
_cell.angle_beta   90.00
_cell.angle_gamma   90.00
#
_symmetry.space_group_name_H-M   'P 1'
#
loop_
_entity.id
_entity.type
_entity.pdbx_description
1 polymer ?
#
loop_
_entity_poly.entity_id
_entity_poly.type
_entity_poly.pdbx_seq_one_letter_code
_entity_poly.pdbx_strand_id
1 'polypeptide(L)'
;MAVYFIYNDSNGYVATANGDIYIIQNNNTLAHTGDAFDIGTYENVTVNVAGSIVAGSDGITSATGSYRALVTIETTGSVTGNGDAISLHGDRNAVTNFGTLAAYNNTGIEIFGNFAEVSNHGAIHAIYGVLVDGDAAEVGNFGSIFALNTGVLLNGASAYLANSGQIQAEDTGVSVRADTGESTYFSNTGTVQGRLASVRGGFSNDTVINSGTLIGDVRLGAGNDSFDNRGGTVVGDVFGGAGNDTYITDSAALQIVEFAGEGTDEVRSTVRYILGDNLENLT
;
A
#
# COMPACT_ATOMS: atom_id res chain seq x y z
N MET A 1 16.64 25.74 -5.21
CA MET A 1 16.64 25.31 -3.80
C MET A 1 16.59 26.52 -2.89
N ALA A 2 15.38 27.01 -2.69
CA ALA A 2 14.99 27.89 -1.61
C ALA A 2 14.19 27.09 -0.56
N VAL A 3 14.04 27.68 0.63
CA VAL A 3 13.19 27.13 1.71
C VAL A 3 12.07 28.14 1.98
N TYR A 4 10.83 27.67 1.92
CA TYR A 4 9.62 28.46 2.14
C TYR A 4 8.90 27.99 3.40
N PHE A 5 8.61 28.94 4.29
CA PHE A 5 7.75 28.69 5.44
C PHE A 5 6.34 29.17 5.10
N ILE A 6 5.40 28.24 5.10
CA ILE A 6 3.99 28.51 4.80
C ILE A 6 3.25 28.66 6.12
N TYR A 7 2.66 29.84 6.29
CA TYR A 7 1.81 30.19 7.41
C TYR A 7 0.34 29.97 7.03
N ASN A 8 -0.58 30.41 7.90
CA ASN A 8 -2.00 30.37 7.59
C ASN A 8 -2.32 31.01 6.23
N ASP A 9 -2.80 30.21 5.29
CA ASP A 9 -3.18 30.62 3.94
C ASP A 9 -4.41 29.82 3.50
N SER A 10 -5.33 30.47 2.79
CA SER A 10 -6.56 29.88 2.28
C SER A 10 -6.63 29.85 0.74
N ASN A 11 -5.56 30.26 0.07
CA ASN A 11 -5.49 30.35 -1.39
C ASN A 11 -4.76 29.17 -2.03
N GLY A 12 -4.40 28.16 -1.24
CA GLY A 12 -3.50 27.10 -1.68
C GLY A 12 -2.08 27.60 -1.95
N TYR A 13 -1.21 26.69 -2.38
CA TYR A 13 0.18 26.99 -2.69
C TYR A 13 0.64 26.20 -3.92
N VAL A 14 1.45 26.82 -4.78
CA VAL A 14 2.05 26.16 -5.95
C VAL A 14 3.57 26.25 -5.82
N ALA A 15 4.26 25.14 -6.01
CA ALA A 15 5.72 25.12 -6.02
C ALA A 15 6.27 26.01 -7.15
N THR A 16 7.45 26.61 -6.93
CA THR A 16 8.01 27.62 -7.84
C THR A 16 9.21 27.16 -8.65
N ALA A 17 9.95 26.15 -8.17
CA ALA A 17 11.15 25.65 -8.83
C ALA A 17 11.56 24.25 -8.34
N ASN A 18 12.42 23.61 -9.14
CA ASN A 18 13.08 22.35 -8.79
C ASN A 18 13.94 22.50 -7.51
N GLY A 19 13.89 21.47 -6.67
CA GLY A 19 14.71 21.38 -5.46
C GLY A 19 14.27 22.31 -4.33
N ASP A 20 13.11 22.96 -4.44
CA ASP A 20 12.61 23.83 -3.37
C ASP A 20 12.00 23.01 -2.22
N ILE A 21 12.11 23.56 -1.01
CA ILE A 21 11.57 22.97 0.22
C ILE A 21 10.44 23.86 0.74
N TYR A 22 9.31 23.25 1.06
CA TYR A 22 8.14 23.91 1.64
C TYR A 22 7.84 23.32 3.01
N ILE A 23 7.62 24.18 4.00
CA ILE A 23 7.40 23.79 5.39
C ILE A 23 6.11 24.43 5.89
N ILE A 24 5.08 23.62 6.13
CA ILE A 24 3.85 24.03 6.81
C ILE A 24 4.11 23.84 8.31
N GLN A 25 4.36 24.93 9.03
CA GLN A 25 4.80 24.87 10.43
C GLN A 25 3.65 24.48 11.38
N ASN A 26 4.01 23.95 12.54
CA ASN A 26 3.08 23.71 13.65
C ASN A 26 2.14 24.90 13.89
N ASN A 27 0.88 24.61 14.19
CA ASN A 27 -0.18 25.60 14.41
C ASN A 27 -0.52 26.49 13.21
N ASN A 28 -0.05 26.17 12.00
CA ASN A 28 -0.49 26.81 10.78
C ASN A 28 -1.34 25.86 9.94
N THR A 29 -2.25 26.45 9.16
CA THR A 29 -3.13 25.73 8.25
C THR A 29 -3.00 26.29 6.84
N LEU A 30 -2.62 25.44 5.90
CA LEU A 30 -2.76 25.70 4.47
C LEU A 30 -4.08 25.09 4.00
N ALA A 31 -5.00 25.93 3.54
CA ALA A 31 -6.30 25.51 3.07
C ALA A 31 -6.55 25.98 1.65
N HIS A 32 -7.39 25.24 0.92
CA HIS A 32 -7.90 25.66 -0.37
C HIS A 32 -9.23 24.97 -0.70
N THR A 33 -10.05 25.58 -1.56
CA THR A 33 -11.31 24.98 -2.03
C THR A 33 -11.11 23.95 -3.15
N GLY A 34 -9.99 24.03 -3.86
CA GLY A 34 -9.46 22.96 -4.73
C GLY A 34 -8.30 22.27 -4.03
N ASP A 35 -7.21 22.06 -4.77
CA ASP A 35 -6.00 21.44 -4.22
C ASP A 35 -5.26 22.43 -3.32
N ALA A 36 -4.78 21.99 -2.16
CA ALA A 36 -4.17 22.89 -1.19
C ALA A 36 -2.67 23.13 -1.45
N PHE A 37 -1.94 22.11 -1.90
CA PHE A 37 -0.54 22.27 -2.31
C PHE A 37 -0.28 21.56 -3.63
N ASP A 38 0.15 22.28 -4.66
CA ASP A 38 0.49 21.74 -5.99
C ASP A 38 2.01 21.81 -6.23
N ILE A 39 2.62 20.63 -6.35
CA ILE A 39 4.04 20.47 -6.71
C ILE A 39 4.27 20.70 -8.21
N GLY A 40 3.24 20.62 -9.04
CA GLY A 40 3.34 20.74 -10.49
C GLY A 40 4.23 19.67 -11.11
N THR A 41 4.97 20.03 -12.16
CA THR A 41 5.93 19.13 -12.84
C THR A 41 7.36 19.30 -12.32
N TYR A 42 7.54 19.92 -11.15
CA TYR A 42 8.88 20.22 -10.63
C TYR A 42 9.55 18.96 -10.06
N GLU A 43 10.88 18.95 -10.12
CA GLU A 43 11.70 17.84 -9.66
C GLU A 43 12.32 18.12 -8.28
N ASN A 44 12.51 17.08 -7.48
CA ASN A 44 13.18 17.12 -6.18
C ASN A 44 12.54 18.13 -5.18
N VAL A 45 11.25 18.41 -5.33
CA VAL A 45 10.51 19.27 -4.39
C VAL A 45 10.29 18.52 -3.09
N THR A 46 10.52 19.19 -1.96
CA THR A 46 10.24 18.64 -0.63
C THR A 46 9.09 19.41 0.03
N VAL A 47 8.11 18.69 0.58
CA VAL A 47 7.00 19.26 1.36
C VAL A 47 6.99 18.62 2.75
N ASN A 48 7.25 19.43 3.78
CA ASN A 48 7.21 19.01 5.18
C ASN A 48 5.98 19.62 5.87
N VAL A 49 5.14 18.77 6.45
CA VAL A 49 3.88 19.16 7.06
C VAL A 49 3.92 18.88 8.56
N ALA A 50 4.21 19.92 9.35
CA ALA A 50 4.08 19.90 10.81
C ALA A 50 2.76 20.50 11.30
N GLY A 51 2.12 21.34 10.47
CA GLY A 51 0.81 21.92 10.71
C GLY A 51 -0.33 21.12 10.09
N SER A 52 -1.29 21.79 9.49
CA SER A 52 -2.45 21.15 8.85
C SER A 52 -2.60 21.60 7.40
N ILE A 53 -2.94 20.67 6.52
CA ILE A 53 -3.40 20.94 5.16
C ILE A 53 -4.85 20.50 5.04
N VAL A 54 -5.72 21.37 4.51
CA VAL A 54 -7.14 21.09 4.31
C VAL A 54 -7.59 21.51 2.91
N ALA A 55 -7.97 20.55 2.08
CA ALA A 55 -8.35 20.79 0.69
C ALA A 55 -9.81 20.41 0.40
N GLY A 56 -10.45 21.18 -0.47
CA GLY A 56 -11.75 20.83 -1.05
C GLY A 56 -11.65 19.87 -2.24
N SER A 57 -10.44 19.66 -2.77
CA SER A 57 -10.04 18.58 -3.68
C SER A 57 -8.90 17.80 -3.00
N ASP A 58 -7.67 17.84 -3.53
CA ASP A 58 -6.56 17.04 -3.02
C ASP A 58 -5.68 17.84 -2.04
N GLY A 59 -5.21 17.18 -0.98
CA GLY A 59 -4.36 17.84 0.01
C GLY A 59 -3.03 18.30 -0.59
N ILE A 60 -2.27 17.36 -1.16
CA ILE A 60 -1.02 17.61 -1.88
C ILE A 60 -1.11 16.90 -3.23
N THR A 61 -0.82 17.62 -4.31
CA THR A 61 -0.83 17.07 -5.66
C THR A 61 0.48 17.31 -6.42
N SER A 62 0.77 16.50 -7.44
CA SER A 62 1.77 16.79 -8.46
C SER A 62 1.25 16.39 -9.85
N ALA A 63 1.92 16.86 -10.90
CA ALA A 63 1.54 16.54 -12.27
C ALA A 63 2.50 15.53 -12.92
N THR A 64 2.03 14.84 -13.96
CA THR A 64 2.87 13.96 -14.78
C THR A 64 4.14 14.68 -15.22
N GLY A 65 5.30 14.07 -14.97
CA GLY A 65 6.61 14.67 -15.20
C GLY A 65 7.27 15.27 -13.97
N SER A 66 6.58 15.33 -12.83
CA SER A 66 7.27 15.47 -11.54
C SER A 66 8.19 14.26 -11.32
N TYR A 67 9.24 14.46 -10.55
CA TYR A 67 10.23 13.44 -10.28
C TYR A 67 10.85 13.68 -8.92
N ARG A 68 10.83 12.66 -8.06
CA ARG A 68 11.36 12.73 -6.69
C ARG A 68 10.73 13.83 -5.85
N ALA A 69 9.42 14.01 -5.92
CA ALA A 69 8.70 14.73 -4.89
C ALA A 69 8.82 13.97 -3.57
N LEU A 70 9.26 14.66 -2.50
CA LEU A 70 9.41 14.10 -1.16
C LEU A 70 8.40 14.76 -0.23
N VAL A 71 7.39 14.02 0.21
CA VAL A 71 6.36 14.52 1.12
C VAL A 71 6.52 13.87 2.48
N THR A 72 6.70 14.67 3.52
CA THR A 72 6.78 14.19 4.91
C THR A 72 5.71 14.83 5.75
N ILE A 73 4.87 14.01 6.39
CA ILE A 73 3.91 14.44 7.40
C ILE A 73 4.51 14.14 8.75
N GLU A 74 4.84 15.17 9.53
CA GLU A 74 5.40 15.01 10.86
C GLU A 74 4.35 14.48 11.85
N THR A 75 4.77 14.07 13.04
CA THR A 75 3.88 13.47 14.06
C THR A 75 2.68 14.35 14.42
N THR A 76 2.85 15.67 14.43
CA THR A 76 1.76 16.65 14.67
C THR A 76 1.05 17.07 13.40
N GLY A 77 1.58 16.67 12.25
CA GLY A 77 1.10 17.02 10.92
C GLY A 77 -0.21 16.33 10.57
N SER A 78 -1.03 17.03 9.80
CA SER A 78 -2.23 16.45 9.20
C SER A 78 -2.43 16.92 7.77
N VAL A 79 -2.91 16.03 6.91
CA VAL A 79 -3.40 16.37 5.57
C VAL A 79 -4.78 15.78 5.40
N THR A 80 -5.73 16.62 5.03
CA THR A 80 -7.12 16.24 4.78
C THR A 80 -7.53 16.70 3.39
N GLY A 81 -7.82 15.75 2.52
CA GLY A 81 -8.41 15.99 1.20
C GLY A 81 -9.87 15.56 1.16
N ASN A 82 -10.68 16.29 0.42
CA ASN A 82 -12.01 15.81 0.05
C ASN A 82 -11.94 14.78 -1.08
N GLY A 83 -10.98 14.97 -2.01
CA GLY A 83 -10.47 13.95 -2.93
C GLY A 83 -9.42 13.10 -2.21
N ASP A 84 -8.19 13.09 -2.73
CA ASP A 84 -7.06 12.39 -2.14
C ASP A 84 -6.38 13.22 -1.04
N ALA A 85 -5.85 12.57 -0.01
CA ALA A 85 -5.02 13.31 0.95
C ALA A 85 -3.71 13.73 0.26
N ILE A 86 -3.11 12.80 -0.50
CA ILE A 86 -1.92 13.02 -1.32
C ILE A 86 -2.11 12.27 -2.64
N SER A 87 -1.99 12.94 -3.78
CA SER A 87 -1.95 12.30 -5.11
C SER A 87 -0.72 12.77 -5.89
N LEU A 88 0.24 11.88 -6.13
CA LEU A 88 1.50 12.24 -6.80
C LEU A 88 1.62 11.52 -8.15
N HIS A 89 1.98 12.26 -9.17
CA HIS A 89 2.26 11.75 -10.50
C HIS A 89 3.75 11.91 -10.84
N GLY A 90 4.32 10.90 -11.50
CA GLY A 90 5.72 10.83 -11.91
C GLY A 90 6.58 9.90 -11.06
N ASP A 91 7.81 9.67 -11.52
CA ASP A 91 8.66 8.60 -10.98
C ASP A 91 9.40 9.01 -9.70
N ARG A 92 9.70 8.01 -8.87
CA ARG A 92 10.51 8.14 -7.64
C ARG A 92 9.95 9.10 -6.60
N ASN A 93 8.65 9.36 -6.64
CA ASN A 93 7.97 10.14 -5.62
C ASN A 93 7.89 9.33 -4.32
N ALA A 94 8.07 10.00 -3.19
CA ALA A 94 8.11 9.37 -1.88
C ALA A 94 7.23 10.08 -0.87
N VAL A 95 6.49 9.31 -0.07
CA VAL A 95 5.63 9.81 1.01
C VAL A 95 6.00 9.12 2.32
N THR A 96 6.35 9.90 3.34
CA THR A 96 6.55 9.42 4.71
C THR A 96 5.51 10.04 5.64
N ASN A 97 4.66 9.21 6.25
CA ASN A 97 3.60 9.68 7.15
C ASN A 97 3.89 9.26 8.59
N PHE A 98 4.19 10.23 9.47
CA PHE A 98 4.21 10.05 10.93
C PHE A 98 2.94 10.59 11.62
N GLY A 99 2.17 11.41 10.90
CA GLY A 99 0.99 12.11 11.42
C GLY A 99 -0.32 11.45 11.01
N THR A 100 -1.27 12.26 10.56
CA THR A 100 -2.59 11.78 10.12
C THR A 100 -2.89 12.20 8.68
N LEU A 101 -3.29 11.22 7.86
CA LEU A 101 -3.85 11.44 6.53
C LEU A 101 -5.33 11.06 6.54
N ALA A 102 -6.16 11.92 5.95
CA ALA A 102 -7.58 11.66 5.75
C ALA A 102 -8.01 12.03 4.32
N ALA A 103 -8.69 11.12 3.65
CA ALA A 103 -9.30 11.35 2.34
C ALA A 103 -10.78 10.97 2.41
N TYR A 104 -11.68 11.94 2.24
CA TYR A 104 -13.11 11.69 2.49
C TYR A 104 -13.81 10.92 1.38
N ASN A 105 -13.39 11.09 0.12
CA ASN A 105 -14.05 10.44 -1.02
C ASN A 105 -13.07 9.71 -1.95
N ASN A 106 -11.78 9.62 -1.59
CA ASN A 106 -10.80 8.94 -2.43
C ASN A 106 -9.69 8.26 -1.60
N THR A 107 -8.44 8.39 -2.01
CA THR A 107 -7.30 7.64 -1.50
C THR A 107 -6.50 8.45 -0.48
N GLY A 108 -6.01 7.77 0.57
CA GLY A 108 -5.11 8.39 1.54
C GLY A 108 -3.80 8.84 0.89
N ILE A 109 -3.15 7.92 0.18
CA ILE A 109 -1.96 8.19 -0.64
C ILE A 109 -2.14 7.51 -1.99
N GLU A 110 -2.18 8.28 -3.06
CA GLU A 110 -2.16 7.81 -4.45
C GLU A 110 -0.84 8.20 -5.11
N ILE A 111 -0.18 7.25 -5.78
CA ILE A 111 1.02 7.54 -6.59
C ILE A 111 0.93 6.84 -7.94
N PHE A 112 1.02 7.61 -9.02
CA PHE A 112 1.18 7.11 -10.39
C PHE A 112 2.62 7.35 -10.87
N GLY A 113 3.43 6.29 -10.92
CA GLY A 113 4.81 6.37 -11.38
C GLY A 113 5.68 5.25 -10.80
N ASN A 114 6.78 4.97 -11.50
CA ASN A 114 7.69 3.88 -11.13
C ASN A 114 8.55 4.27 -9.92
N PHE A 115 9.02 3.26 -9.19
CA PHE A 115 9.91 3.42 -8.03
C PHE A 115 9.32 4.31 -6.93
N ALA A 116 8.00 4.30 -6.78
CA ALA A 116 7.33 5.04 -5.72
C ALA A 116 7.64 4.43 -4.35
N GLU A 117 7.86 5.27 -3.34
CA GLU A 117 8.16 4.84 -1.97
C GLU A 117 7.11 5.39 -1.00
N VAL A 118 6.45 4.52 -0.22
CA VAL A 118 5.51 4.96 0.83
C VAL A 118 5.89 4.33 2.16
N SER A 119 6.10 5.15 3.20
CA SER A 119 6.32 4.69 4.56
C SER A 119 5.28 5.28 5.52
N ASN A 120 4.32 4.46 5.94
CA ASN A 120 3.29 4.85 6.90
C ASN A 120 3.65 4.41 8.31
N HIS A 121 3.95 5.36 9.19
CA HIS A 121 4.10 5.16 10.64
C HIS A 121 2.92 5.72 11.44
N GLY A 122 2.16 6.63 10.83
CA GLY A 122 1.00 7.29 11.44
C GLY A 122 -0.33 6.62 11.11
N ALA A 123 -1.37 7.43 11.00
CA ALA A 123 -2.73 6.99 10.67
C ALA A 123 -3.15 7.44 9.27
N ILE A 124 -3.79 6.53 8.53
CA ILE A 124 -4.43 6.80 7.25
C ILE A 124 -5.90 6.37 7.35
N HIS A 125 -6.83 7.28 7.06
CA HIS A 125 -8.27 7.00 6.95
C HIS A 125 -8.78 7.43 5.58
N ALA A 126 -9.26 6.49 4.77
CA ALA A 126 -9.64 6.78 3.38
C ALA A 126 -10.61 5.75 2.79
N ILE A 127 -11.07 5.96 1.54
CA ILE A 127 -11.74 4.89 0.79
C ILE A 127 -10.71 3.84 0.38
N TYR A 128 -9.64 4.25 -0.29
CA TYR A 128 -8.45 3.43 -0.53
C TYR A 128 -7.34 3.93 0.39
N GLY A 129 -6.68 3.05 1.14
CA GLY A 129 -5.64 3.49 2.08
C GLY A 129 -4.41 4.04 1.35
N VAL A 130 -3.70 3.15 0.64
CA VAL A 130 -2.58 3.47 -0.23
C VAL A 130 -2.80 2.82 -1.59
N LEU A 131 -2.68 3.58 -2.66
CA LEU A 131 -2.74 3.10 -4.04
C LEU A 131 -1.45 3.52 -4.75
N VAL A 132 -0.72 2.56 -5.32
CA VAL A 132 0.41 2.84 -6.19
C VAL A 132 0.23 2.10 -7.52
N ASP A 133 0.37 2.83 -8.61
CA ASP A 133 0.39 2.30 -9.97
C ASP A 133 1.73 2.66 -10.63
N GLY A 134 2.60 1.66 -10.74
CA GLY A 134 3.96 1.78 -11.25
C GLY A 134 4.86 0.63 -10.81
N ASP A 135 5.86 0.34 -11.64
CA ASP A 135 6.82 -0.74 -11.40
C ASP A 135 7.75 -0.40 -10.24
N ALA A 136 8.21 -1.44 -9.54
CA ALA A 136 9.15 -1.37 -8.42
C ALA A 136 8.71 -0.43 -7.30
N ALA A 137 7.38 -0.35 -7.06
CA ALA A 137 6.83 0.34 -5.91
C ALA A 137 7.23 -0.35 -4.59
N GLU A 138 7.64 0.43 -3.59
CA GLU A 138 7.97 -0.04 -2.25
C GLU A 138 7.04 0.61 -1.22
N VAL A 139 6.23 -0.18 -0.54
CA VAL A 139 5.31 0.31 0.50
C VAL A 139 5.58 -0.39 1.84
N GLY A 140 5.83 0.41 2.87
CA GLY A 140 5.96 -0.02 4.26
C GLY A 140 4.82 0.51 5.11
N ASN A 141 4.09 -0.37 5.79
CA ASN A 141 3.14 0.00 6.83
C ASN A 141 3.61 -0.46 8.22
N PHE A 142 3.88 0.51 9.08
CA PHE A 142 4.25 0.36 10.48
C PHE A 142 3.17 0.93 11.42
N GLY A 143 2.32 1.82 10.91
CA GLY A 143 1.21 2.45 11.61
C GLY A 143 -0.13 1.76 11.37
N SER A 144 -1.18 2.56 11.24
CA SER A 144 -2.55 2.09 10.99
C SER A 144 -3.09 2.61 9.66
N ILE A 145 -3.64 1.71 8.85
CA ILE A 145 -4.42 2.03 7.65
C ILE A 145 -5.84 1.52 7.88
N PHE A 146 -6.81 2.41 7.79
CA PHE A 146 -8.23 2.09 7.79
C PHE A 146 -8.85 2.53 6.46
N ALA A 147 -9.34 1.56 5.70
CA ALA A 147 -9.89 1.78 4.37
C ALA A 147 -11.34 1.27 4.24
N LEU A 148 -12.20 2.05 3.60
CA LEU A 148 -13.58 1.62 3.29
C LEU A 148 -13.67 0.69 2.07
N ASN A 149 -12.60 0.56 1.30
CA ASN A 149 -12.47 -0.37 0.18
C ASN A 149 -11.21 -1.21 0.37
N THR A 150 -10.10 -0.85 -0.29
CA THR A 150 -8.85 -1.60 -0.25
C THR A 150 -7.83 -0.89 0.63
N GLY A 151 -7.20 -1.63 1.54
CA GLY A 151 -6.19 -1.08 2.46
C GLY A 151 -4.95 -0.61 1.72
N VAL A 152 -4.28 -1.52 1.02
CA VAL A 152 -3.14 -1.22 0.15
C VAL A 152 -3.33 -1.89 -1.21
N LEU A 153 -3.23 -1.12 -2.29
CA LEU A 153 -3.32 -1.58 -3.67
C LEU A 153 -2.05 -1.20 -4.41
N LEU A 154 -1.24 -2.18 -4.81
CA LEU A 154 -0.06 -1.99 -5.64
C LEU A 154 -0.28 -2.67 -6.99
N ASN A 155 -0.12 -1.91 -8.07
CA ASN A 155 -0.12 -2.40 -9.44
C ASN A 155 1.24 -2.10 -10.07
N GLY A 156 1.95 -3.14 -10.52
CA GLY A 156 3.24 -2.97 -11.19
C GLY A 156 4.20 -4.11 -10.91
N ALA A 157 5.11 -4.35 -11.86
CA ALA A 157 6.13 -5.39 -11.74
C ALA A 157 7.06 -5.11 -10.56
N SER A 158 7.53 -6.16 -9.88
CA SER A 158 8.46 -6.05 -8.74
C SER A 158 7.93 -5.18 -7.58
N ALA A 159 6.61 -5.03 -7.45
CA ALA A 159 6.01 -4.34 -6.31
C ALA A 159 6.31 -5.07 -5.00
N TYR A 160 6.70 -4.31 -3.98
CA TYR A 160 7.06 -4.79 -2.66
C TYR A 160 6.19 -4.12 -1.58
N LEU A 161 5.57 -4.93 -0.74
CA LEU A 161 4.85 -4.49 0.45
C LEU A 161 5.39 -5.17 1.70
N ALA A 162 5.67 -4.37 2.73
CA ALA A 162 5.93 -4.86 4.08
C ALA A 162 4.92 -4.28 5.07
N ASN A 163 4.20 -5.14 5.78
CA ASN A 163 3.30 -4.75 6.87
C ASN A 163 3.80 -5.28 8.22
N SER A 164 4.09 -4.36 9.13
CA SER A 164 4.31 -4.65 10.56
C SER A 164 3.29 -3.96 11.47
N GLY A 165 2.46 -3.07 10.91
CA GLY A 165 1.38 -2.39 11.59
C GLY A 165 0.01 -3.07 11.39
N GLN A 166 -1.03 -2.25 11.38
CA GLN A 166 -2.41 -2.69 11.15
C GLN A 166 -2.91 -2.16 9.80
N ILE A 167 -3.44 -3.07 8.99
CA ILE A 167 -4.23 -2.75 7.79
C ILE A 167 -5.62 -3.33 8.02
N GLN A 168 -6.64 -2.47 8.06
CA GLN A 168 -8.03 -2.87 8.15
C GLN A 168 -8.81 -2.27 6.98
N ALA A 169 -9.45 -3.14 6.22
CA ALA A 169 -10.21 -2.76 5.04
C ALA A 169 -11.59 -3.40 5.04
N GLU A 170 -12.62 -2.68 4.60
CA GLU A 170 -13.99 -3.22 4.51
C GLU A 170 -14.21 -4.13 3.30
N ASP A 171 -13.29 -4.15 2.33
CA ASP A 171 -13.29 -5.08 1.19
C ASP A 171 -12.01 -5.93 1.18
N THR A 172 -10.92 -5.44 0.60
CA THR A 172 -9.66 -6.18 0.45
C THR A 172 -8.58 -5.57 1.35
N GLY A 173 -7.94 -6.35 2.21
CA GLY A 173 -6.86 -5.84 3.08
C GLY A 173 -5.68 -5.34 2.26
N VAL A 174 -5.05 -6.25 1.54
CA VAL A 174 -3.90 -6.01 0.68
C VAL A 174 -4.17 -6.58 -0.71
N SER A 175 -3.78 -5.84 -1.73
CA SER A 175 -3.82 -6.25 -3.12
C SER A 175 -2.51 -5.89 -3.80
N VAL A 176 -1.70 -6.88 -4.16
CA VAL A 176 -0.44 -6.66 -4.89
C VAL A 176 -0.54 -7.42 -6.20
N ARG A 177 -0.44 -6.73 -7.34
CA ARG A 177 -0.71 -7.32 -8.66
C ARG A 177 0.29 -6.83 -9.69
N ALA A 178 0.69 -7.73 -10.59
CA ALA A 178 1.38 -7.39 -11.81
C ALA A 178 0.89 -8.27 -12.98
N ASP A 179 1.42 -8.01 -14.17
CA ASP A 179 1.14 -8.78 -15.38
C ASP A 179 1.74 -10.19 -15.32
N THR A 180 1.28 -11.07 -16.22
CA THR A 180 1.76 -12.45 -16.29
C THR A 180 3.26 -12.54 -16.54
N GLY A 181 3.95 -13.33 -15.72
CA GLY A 181 5.39 -13.56 -15.80
C GLY A 181 6.22 -12.59 -14.97
N GLU A 182 5.60 -11.54 -14.43
CA GLU A 182 6.22 -10.66 -13.44
C GLU A 182 6.16 -11.28 -12.05
N SER A 183 6.76 -10.61 -11.08
CA SER A 183 6.76 -11.05 -9.67
C SER A 183 6.36 -9.92 -8.74
N THR A 184 5.67 -10.27 -7.67
CA THR A 184 5.36 -9.36 -6.58
C THR A 184 5.73 -9.96 -5.24
N TYR A 185 5.91 -9.10 -4.22
CA TYR A 185 6.32 -9.53 -2.90
C TYR A 185 5.51 -8.84 -1.81
N PHE A 186 4.96 -9.63 -0.90
CA PHE A 186 4.29 -9.16 0.31
C PHE A 186 4.82 -9.88 1.54
N SER A 187 5.28 -9.12 2.54
CA SER A 187 5.64 -9.65 3.86
C SER A 187 4.78 -9.05 4.95
N ASN A 188 4.26 -9.90 5.83
CA ASN A 188 3.42 -9.52 6.95
C ASN A 188 3.98 -10.07 8.27
N THR A 189 4.25 -9.16 9.20
CA THR A 189 4.48 -9.45 10.64
C THR A 189 3.40 -8.82 11.51
N GLY A 190 2.59 -7.91 10.95
CA GLY A 190 1.49 -7.22 11.61
C GLY A 190 0.14 -7.91 11.41
N THR A 191 -0.93 -7.11 11.40
CA THR A 191 -2.29 -7.57 11.13
C THR A 191 -2.80 -7.00 9.81
N VAL A 192 -3.35 -7.86 8.95
CA VAL A 192 -4.12 -7.45 7.78
C VAL A 192 -5.50 -8.07 7.86
N GLN A 193 -6.53 -7.23 7.76
CA GLN A 193 -7.92 -7.63 7.74
C GLN A 193 -8.61 -7.08 6.50
N GLY A 194 -9.26 -7.96 5.75
CA GLY A 194 -10.19 -7.60 4.69
C GLY A 194 -11.41 -8.49 4.74
N ARG A 195 -12.60 -7.91 4.56
CA ARG A 195 -13.87 -8.65 4.66
C ARG A 195 -14.08 -9.63 3.50
N LEU A 196 -13.68 -9.23 2.29
CA LEU A 196 -13.72 -10.09 1.11
C LEU A 196 -12.47 -10.98 1.05
N ALA A 197 -11.29 -10.38 1.27
CA ALA A 197 -10.03 -11.09 1.31
C ALA A 197 -9.00 -10.29 2.10
N SER A 198 -8.19 -10.96 2.91
CA SER A 198 -7.04 -10.33 3.57
C SER A 198 -5.96 -9.99 2.55
N VAL A 199 -5.73 -10.88 1.58
CA VAL A 199 -4.72 -10.74 0.53
C VAL A 199 -5.32 -11.14 -0.82
N ARG A 200 -5.08 -10.33 -1.85
CA ARG A 200 -5.38 -10.67 -3.24
C ARG A 200 -4.17 -10.43 -4.13
N GLY A 201 -3.70 -11.48 -4.77
CA GLY A 201 -2.74 -11.40 -5.86
C GLY A 201 -3.40 -11.11 -7.21
N GLY A 202 -2.65 -11.37 -8.27
CA GLY A 202 -2.96 -11.00 -9.65
C GLY A 202 -2.78 -12.14 -10.64
N PHE A 203 -2.10 -11.85 -11.75
CA PHE A 203 -1.68 -12.83 -12.75
C PHE A 203 -0.16 -13.10 -12.72
N SER A 204 0.53 -12.47 -11.77
CA SER A 204 1.97 -12.52 -11.55
C SER A 204 2.35 -13.67 -10.62
N ASN A 205 3.64 -14.01 -10.56
CA ASN A 205 4.12 -14.94 -9.54
C ASN A 205 4.24 -14.19 -8.20
N ASP A 206 3.32 -14.43 -7.30
CA ASP A 206 3.20 -13.69 -6.06
C ASP A 206 3.91 -14.42 -4.91
N THR A 207 4.80 -13.72 -4.21
CA THR A 207 5.45 -14.23 -2.99
C THR A 207 4.85 -13.57 -1.77
N VAL A 208 4.14 -14.33 -0.96
CA VAL A 208 3.52 -13.88 0.29
C VAL A 208 4.16 -14.59 1.47
N ILE A 209 4.77 -13.83 2.38
CA ILE A 209 5.34 -14.34 3.63
C ILE A 209 4.56 -13.76 4.81
N ASN A 210 3.84 -14.61 5.51
CA ASN A 210 3.08 -14.26 6.70
C ASN A 210 3.67 -14.91 7.96
N SER A 211 4.15 -14.07 8.88
CA SER A 211 4.45 -14.43 10.27
C SER A 211 3.63 -13.62 11.27
N GLY A 212 2.64 -12.86 10.78
CA GLY A 212 1.67 -12.10 11.56
C GLY A 212 0.28 -12.73 11.50
N THR A 213 -0.75 -11.89 11.42
CA THR A 213 -2.16 -12.34 11.34
C THR A 213 -2.84 -11.82 10.08
N LEU A 214 -3.41 -12.72 9.30
CA LEU A 214 -4.29 -12.43 8.17
C LEU A 214 -5.73 -12.80 8.56
N ILE A 215 -6.68 -11.86 8.43
CA ILE A 215 -8.10 -12.07 8.75
C ILE A 215 -8.92 -11.87 7.47
N GLY A 216 -9.52 -12.96 6.99
CA GLY A 216 -10.13 -13.07 5.67
C GLY A 216 -9.30 -13.94 4.72
N ASP A 217 -9.92 -14.39 3.63
CA ASP A 217 -9.31 -15.28 2.63
C ASP A 217 -8.01 -14.71 2.07
N VAL A 218 -7.05 -15.59 1.77
CA VAL A 218 -5.88 -15.29 0.94
C VAL A 218 -6.16 -15.85 -0.45
N ARG A 219 -6.07 -15.03 -1.50
CA ARG A 219 -6.29 -15.46 -2.88
C ARG A 219 -5.12 -15.02 -3.74
N LEU A 220 -4.26 -15.95 -4.15
CA LEU A 220 -3.02 -15.62 -4.85
C LEU A 220 -3.27 -15.37 -6.35
N GLY A 221 -4.14 -16.13 -6.99
CA GLY A 221 -4.70 -15.80 -8.29
C GLY A 221 -4.19 -16.69 -9.39
N ALA A 222 -3.42 -16.15 -10.32
CA ALA A 222 -2.75 -16.96 -11.33
C ALA A 222 -1.27 -16.60 -11.35
N GLY A 223 -0.43 -17.55 -11.74
CA GLY A 223 1.02 -17.46 -11.53
C GLY A 223 1.49 -18.68 -10.77
N ASN A 224 2.81 -18.88 -10.67
CA ASN A 224 3.35 -19.88 -9.75
C ASN A 224 3.64 -19.17 -8.42
N ASP A 225 2.67 -19.21 -7.53
CA ASP A 225 2.65 -18.43 -6.32
C ASP A 225 3.35 -19.16 -5.16
N SER A 226 3.86 -18.38 -4.21
CA SER A 226 4.47 -18.92 -2.99
C SER A 226 3.88 -18.28 -1.76
N PHE A 227 3.30 -19.10 -0.89
CA PHE A 227 2.73 -18.67 0.37
C PHE A 227 3.41 -19.35 1.56
N ASP A 228 4.17 -18.57 2.33
CA ASP A 228 4.83 -19.03 3.56
C ASP A 228 4.10 -18.49 4.78
N ASN A 229 3.42 -19.36 5.52
CA ASN A 229 2.69 -19.01 6.73
C ASN A 229 3.37 -19.49 8.02
N ARG A 230 4.68 -19.79 7.99
CA ARG A 230 5.37 -20.26 9.20
C ARG A 230 5.40 -19.16 10.26
N GLY A 231 4.98 -19.51 11.47
CA GLY A 231 4.80 -18.58 12.58
C GLY A 231 3.63 -17.61 12.43
N GLY A 232 2.88 -17.68 11.32
CA GLY A 232 1.73 -16.83 11.03
C GLY A 232 0.39 -17.50 11.28
N THR A 233 -0.67 -16.70 11.33
CA THR A 233 -2.06 -17.17 11.40
C THR A 233 -2.86 -16.64 10.22
N VAL A 234 -3.70 -17.50 9.64
CA VAL A 234 -4.74 -17.14 8.68
C VAL A 234 -6.10 -17.49 9.30
N VAL A 235 -6.97 -16.50 9.42
CA VAL A 235 -8.37 -16.66 9.81
C VAL A 235 -9.21 -16.57 8.53
N GLY A 236 -9.16 -17.63 7.74
CA GLY A 236 -9.73 -17.73 6.41
C GLY A 236 -9.10 -18.92 5.66
N ASP A 237 -9.51 -19.10 4.41
CA ASP A 237 -8.93 -20.11 3.53
C ASP A 237 -7.84 -19.49 2.65
N VAL A 238 -6.89 -20.30 2.21
CA VAL A 238 -5.85 -19.93 1.24
C VAL A 238 -6.15 -20.59 -0.10
N PHE A 239 -6.33 -19.78 -1.13
CA PHE A 239 -6.56 -20.19 -2.50
C PHE A 239 -5.34 -19.83 -3.35
N GLY A 240 -4.74 -20.81 -4.02
CA GLY A 240 -3.62 -20.61 -4.96
C GLY A 240 -4.14 -20.10 -6.28
N GLY A 241 -4.93 -20.95 -6.94
CA GLY A 241 -5.48 -20.67 -8.24
C GLY A 241 -4.55 -21.19 -9.33
N ALA A 242 -4.54 -20.55 -10.50
CA ALA A 242 -3.95 -21.17 -11.69
C ALA A 242 -2.42 -21.03 -11.75
N GLY A 243 -1.72 -22.16 -11.76
CA GLY A 243 -0.26 -22.26 -11.85
C GLY A 243 0.24 -23.32 -10.88
N ASN A 244 1.55 -23.52 -10.79
CA ASN A 244 2.12 -24.49 -9.85
C ASN A 244 2.52 -23.78 -8.57
N ASP A 245 1.67 -23.86 -7.56
CA ASP A 245 1.78 -23.10 -6.33
C ASP A 245 2.55 -23.86 -5.25
N THR A 246 3.21 -23.11 -4.37
CA THR A 246 3.99 -23.65 -3.25
C THR A 246 3.55 -23.05 -1.92
N TYR A 247 3.11 -23.92 -1.03
CA TYR A 247 2.66 -23.60 0.32
C TYR A 247 3.67 -24.06 1.37
N ILE A 248 4.04 -23.20 2.29
CA ILE A 248 4.97 -23.53 3.38
C ILE A 248 4.26 -23.27 4.71
N THR A 249 4.15 -24.30 5.55
CA THR A 249 3.39 -24.21 6.80
C THR A 249 4.00 -25.03 7.93
N ASP A 250 3.94 -24.50 9.14
CA ASP A 250 4.19 -25.20 10.41
C ASP A 250 2.89 -25.50 11.18
N SER A 251 1.74 -25.31 10.54
CA SER A 251 0.42 -25.51 11.11
C SER A 251 -0.40 -26.50 10.28
N ALA A 252 -0.85 -27.58 10.92
CA ALA A 252 -1.77 -28.55 10.32
C ALA A 252 -3.21 -28.01 10.20
N ALA A 253 -3.48 -26.81 10.75
CA ALA A 253 -4.79 -26.17 10.68
C ALA A 253 -4.94 -25.22 9.49
N LEU A 254 -3.84 -24.89 8.79
CA LEU A 254 -3.90 -24.06 7.58
C LEU A 254 -4.81 -24.76 6.55
N GLN A 255 -5.84 -24.06 6.08
CA GLN A 255 -6.74 -24.57 5.05
C GLN A 255 -6.28 -24.05 3.69
N ILE A 256 -5.80 -24.97 2.85
CA ILE A 256 -5.41 -24.69 1.46
C ILE A 256 -6.49 -25.30 0.56
N VAL A 257 -6.94 -24.53 -0.42
CA VAL A 257 -8.00 -24.91 -1.36
C VAL A 257 -7.50 -24.72 -2.79
N GLU A 258 -7.41 -25.83 -3.52
CA GLU A 258 -7.10 -25.88 -4.95
C GLU A 258 -8.25 -26.50 -5.75
N PHE A 259 -8.45 -26.04 -7.00
CA PHE A 259 -9.43 -26.63 -7.91
C PHE A 259 -8.79 -27.49 -9.01
N ALA A 260 -9.61 -28.37 -9.58
CA ALA A 260 -9.16 -29.31 -10.59
C ALA A 260 -8.70 -28.59 -11.87
N GLY A 261 -7.47 -28.90 -12.31
CA GLY A 261 -6.89 -28.36 -13.53
C GLY A 261 -6.22 -27.00 -13.38
N GLU A 262 -6.01 -26.54 -12.14
CA GLU A 262 -5.32 -25.28 -11.86
C GLU A 262 -3.80 -25.43 -11.83
N GLY A 263 -3.24 -26.61 -11.55
CA GLY A 263 -1.79 -26.77 -11.57
C GLY A 263 -1.26 -28.11 -11.10
N THR A 264 -0.03 -28.08 -10.60
CA THR A 264 0.61 -29.16 -9.83
C THR A 264 1.26 -28.53 -8.60
N ASP A 265 0.61 -28.74 -7.47
CA ASP A 265 0.81 -27.90 -6.29
C ASP A 265 1.57 -28.66 -5.19
N GLU A 266 2.35 -27.92 -4.41
CA GLU A 266 3.21 -28.47 -3.36
C GLU A 266 2.90 -27.85 -2.00
N VAL A 267 2.68 -28.70 -1.00
CA VAL A 267 2.74 -28.32 0.41
C VAL A 267 4.06 -28.78 1.02
N ARG A 268 4.81 -27.86 1.62
CA ARG A 268 6.01 -28.12 2.42
C ARG A 268 5.66 -27.93 3.88
N SER A 269 5.68 -29.01 4.66
CA SER A 269 5.23 -28.97 6.05
C SER A 269 6.27 -29.44 7.04
N THR A 270 6.42 -28.69 8.14
CA THR A 270 7.24 -29.13 9.29
C THR A 270 6.43 -29.94 10.31
N VAL A 271 5.14 -30.14 10.06
CA VAL A 271 4.21 -30.91 10.90
C VAL A 271 3.51 -32.00 10.10
N ARG A 272 2.76 -32.88 10.76
CA ARG A 272 1.93 -33.87 10.05
C ARG A 272 0.78 -33.14 9.36
N TYR A 273 0.90 -32.99 8.04
CA TYR A 273 -0.12 -32.41 7.18
C TYR A 273 -0.91 -33.48 6.41
N ILE A 274 -2.15 -33.18 6.06
CA ILE A 274 -2.99 -34.03 5.20
C ILE A 274 -3.33 -33.19 3.98
N LEU A 275 -2.96 -33.66 2.79
CA LEU A 275 -3.31 -32.96 1.54
C LEU A 275 -4.82 -32.97 1.33
N GLY A 276 -5.34 -31.81 0.93
CA GLY A 276 -6.69 -31.67 0.37
C GLY A 276 -6.77 -32.18 -1.06
N ASP A 277 -7.94 -32.05 -1.66
CA ASP A 277 -8.14 -32.35 -3.08
C ASP A 277 -7.30 -31.41 -3.95
N ASN A 278 -6.81 -31.92 -5.08
CA ASN A 278 -6.03 -31.17 -6.07
C ASN A 278 -4.70 -30.58 -5.55
N LEU A 279 -4.17 -31.13 -4.45
CA LEU A 279 -2.78 -30.92 -4.04
C LEU A 279 -1.99 -32.20 -4.34
N GLU A 280 -0.95 -32.11 -5.16
CA GLU A 280 -0.25 -33.30 -5.68
C GLU A 280 0.93 -33.72 -4.80
N ASN A 281 1.60 -32.78 -4.13
CA ASN A 281 2.87 -33.03 -3.46
C ASN A 281 2.87 -32.59 -1.99
N LEU A 282 3.46 -33.42 -1.12
CA LEU A 282 3.73 -33.12 0.28
C LEU A 282 5.19 -33.47 0.61
N THR A 283 5.96 -32.51 1.11
CA THR A 283 7.35 -32.69 1.55
C THR A 283 7.61 -32.25 2.99
#